data_AF-A0A832J2E0-F1
#
_entry.id   AF-A0A832J2E0-F1
#
_cell.length_a   1.000
_cell.length_b   1.000
_cell.length_c   1.000
_cell.angle_alpha   90.00
_cell.angle_beta   90.00
_cell.angle_gamma   90.00
#
_symmetry.space_group_name_H-M   'P 1'
#
loop_
_entity.id
_entity.type
_entity.pdbx_description
1 polymer ?
#
loop_
_entity_poly.entity_id
_entity_poly.type
_entity_poly.pdbx_seq_one_letter_code
_entity_poly.pdbx_strand_id
1 'polypeptide(L)'
;MRGEYADLPILVRARDRRRSLELEHVGATAVISEAAESSLQLGSIALKSLNIDEDDALCIIQGYREGDYQRLDDIIQGEGS
;
A
#
# COMPACT_ATOMS: atom_id res chain seq x y z
N MET A 1 7.76 -20.61 11.03
CA MET A 1 8.32 -19.42 10.36
C MET A 1 8.19 -18.16 11.21
N ARG A 2 6.99 -17.76 11.68
CA ARG A 2 6.84 -16.64 12.65
C ARG A 2 7.42 -16.88 14.06
N GLY A 3 7.68 -18.14 14.45
CA GLY A 3 8.20 -18.48 15.78
C GLY A 3 9.69 -18.23 16.01
N GLU A 4 10.48 -18.01 14.94
CA GLU A 4 11.94 -17.75 15.03
C GLU A 4 12.32 -16.29 14.73
N TYR A 5 11.43 -15.52 14.10
CA TYR A 5 11.69 -14.15 13.66
C TYR A 5 10.48 -13.27 13.97
N ALA A 6 10.23 -13.03 15.26
CA ALA A 6 9.07 -12.27 15.73
C ALA A 6 9.09 -10.80 15.25
N ASP A 7 10.28 -10.23 15.09
CA ASP A 7 10.48 -8.81 14.81
C ASP A 7 10.69 -8.51 13.32
N LEU A 8 10.67 -9.53 12.45
CA LEU A 8 10.89 -9.31 11.01
C LEU A 8 9.60 -8.78 10.37
N PRO A 9 9.59 -7.56 9.80
CA PRO A 9 8.42 -7.06 9.11
C PRO A 9 8.12 -7.91 7.86
N ILE A 10 6.88 -8.39 7.77
CA ILE A 10 6.40 -9.20 6.65
C ILE A 10 5.49 -8.32 5.80
N LEU A 11 5.99 -7.91 4.64
CA LEU A 11 5.23 -7.20 3.62
C LEU A 11 4.64 -8.21 2.65
N VAL A 12 3.33 -8.20 2.45
CA VAL A 12 2.66 -9.15 1.56
C VAL A 12 1.95 -8.44 0.42
N ARG A 13 2.13 -8.96 -0.80
CA ARG A 13 1.34 -8.55 -1.96
C ARG A 13 0.06 -9.38 -2.04
N ALA A 14 -1.08 -8.72 -2.02
CA ALA A 14 -2.39 -9.32 -2.19
C ALA A 14 -2.96 -9.01 -3.57
N ARG A 15 -3.60 -10.01 -4.19
CA ARG A 15 -4.20 -9.86 -5.52
C ARG A 15 -5.44 -8.97 -5.51
N ASP A 16 -6.22 -9.04 -4.43
CA ASP A 16 -7.51 -8.36 -4.29
C ASP A 16 -7.77 -8.01 -2.83
N ARG A 17 -8.79 -7.18 -2.59
CA ARG A 17 -9.16 -6.70 -1.25
C ARG A 17 -9.51 -7.84 -0.29
N ARG A 18 -10.16 -8.91 -0.78
CA ARG A 18 -10.53 -10.06 0.06
C ARG A 18 -9.30 -10.78 0.60
N ARG A 19 -8.32 -11.06 -0.27
CA ARG A 19 -7.04 -11.63 0.17
C ARG A 19 -6.24 -10.70 1.06
N SER A 20 -6.41 -9.39 0.87
CA SER A 20 -5.71 -8.39 1.70
C SER A 20 -6.13 -8.51 3.16
N LEU A 21 -7.44 -8.57 3.40
CA LEU A 21 -8.04 -8.74 4.74
C LEU A 21 -7.64 -10.06 5.40
N GLU A 22 -7.55 -11.15 4.63
CA GLU A 22 -7.11 -12.45 5.11
C GLU A 22 -5.63 -12.40 5.55
N LEU A 23 -4.76 -11.75 4.76
CA LEU A 23 -3.33 -11.69 5.03
C LEU A 23 -2.99 -10.76 6.20
N GLU A 24 -3.76 -9.68 6.39
CA GLU A 24 -3.68 -8.85 7.60
C GLU A 24 -3.95 -9.68 8.86
N HIS A 25 -4.98 -10.53 8.85
CA HIS A 25 -5.33 -11.38 10.00
C HIS A 25 -4.27 -12.43 10.34
N VAL A 26 -3.44 -12.84 9.37
CA VAL A 26 -2.38 -13.85 9.56
C VAL A 26 -1.07 -13.20 10.07
N GLY A 27 -1.09 -11.89 10.32
CA GLY A 27 0.02 -11.17 10.95
C GLY A 27 1.06 -10.65 9.95
N ALA A 28 0.64 -10.37 8.72
CA ALA A 28 1.40 -9.51 7.83
C ALA A 28 1.51 -8.11 8.44
N THR A 29 2.71 -7.56 8.46
CA THR A 29 2.96 -6.22 9.01
C THR A 29 2.30 -5.18 8.12
N ALA A 30 2.37 -5.37 6.80
CA ALA A 30 1.55 -4.61 5.86
C ALA A 30 1.18 -5.42 4.63
N VAL A 31 0.06 -5.04 4.02
CA VAL A 31 -0.47 -5.69 2.84
C VAL A 31 -0.71 -4.67 1.75
N ILE A 32 -0.15 -4.93 0.56
CA ILE A 32 -0.25 -4.06 -0.61
C ILE A 32 -1.13 -4.74 -1.65
N SER A 33 -2.19 -4.06 -2.10
CA SER A 33 -3.06 -4.59 -3.16
C SER A 33 -2.45 -4.35 -4.54
N GLU A 34 -2.14 -5.43 -5.26
CA GLU A 34 -1.62 -5.38 -6.64
C GLU A 34 -2.61 -4.70 -7.60
N ALA A 35 -3.90 -5.00 -7.46
CA ALA A 35 -4.94 -4.43 -8.29
C ALA A 35 -5.13 -2.94 -8.01
N ALA A 36 -5.05 -2.51 -6.74
CA ALA A 36 -5.14 -1.11 -6.39
C ALA A 36 -3.95 -0.32 -6.96
N GLU A 37 -2.72 -0.79 -6.76
CA GLU A 37 -1.52 -0.13 -7.30
C GLU A 37 -1.53 -0.03 -8.82
N SER A 38 -1.94 -1.11 -9.50
CA SER A 38 -2.07 -1.10 -10.96
C SER A 38 -3.09 -0.06 -11.43
N SER A 39 -4.20 0.08 -10.69
CA SER A 39 -5.24 1.07 -11.00
C SER A 39 -4.77 2.49 -10.73
N LEU A 40 -3.99 2.72 -9.68
CA LEU A 40 -3.38 4.02 -9.37
C LEU A 40 -2.37 4.44 -10.43
N GLN A 41 -1.51 3.53 -10.89
CA GLN A 41 -0.58 3.79 -11.98
C GLN A 41 -1.32 4.18 -13.27
N LEU A 42 -2.39 3.46 -13.61
CA LEU A 42 -3.25 3.80 -14.75
C LEU A 42 -3.92 5.17 -14.56
N GLY A 43 -4.41 5.46 -13.35
CA GLY A 43 -4.98 6.74 -12.98
C GLY A 43 -3.99 7.89 -13.17
N SER A 44 -2.74 7.72 -12.75
CA SER A 44 -1.67 8.71 -12.97
C SER A 44 -1.45 9.00 -14.46
N ILE A 45 -1.41 7.97 -15.30
CA ILE A 45 -1.31 8.12 -16.76
C ILE A 45 -2.52 8.90 -17.31
N ALA A 46 -3.73 8.59 -16.84
CA ALA A 46 -4.94 9.30 -17.25
C ALA A 46 -4.91 10.78 -16.82
N LEU A 47 -4.49 11.10 -15.60
CA LEU A 47 -4.35 12.48 -15.12
C LEU A 47 -3.33 13.26 -15.95
N LYS A 48 -2.17 12.64 -16.23
CA LYS A 48 -1.15 13.24 -17.12
C LYS A 48 -1.70 13.51 -18.52
N SER A 49 -2.54 12.62 -19.06
CA SER A 49 -3.18 12.83 -20.37
C SER A 49 -4.15 14.02 -20.41
N LEU A 50 -4.66 14.43 -19.25
CA LEU A 50 -5.53 15.59 -19.08
C LEU A 50 -4.74 16.90 -18.80
N ASN A 51 -3.41 16.88 -18.91
CA ASN A 51 -2.50 17.97 -18.54
C ASN A 51 -2.66 18.43 -17.08
N ILE A 52 -3.02 17.51 -16.18
CA ILE A 52 -2.90 17.76 -14.75
C ILE A 52 -1.42 17.75 -14.38
N ASP A 53 -1.04 18.68 -13.52
CA ASP A 53 0.33 18.81 -13.04
C ASP A 53 0.80 17.52 -12.35
N GLU A 54 2.10 17.22 -12.48
CA GLU A 54 2.66 16.00 -11.92
C GLU A 54 2.57 15.98 -10.39
N ASP A 55 2.75 17.12 -9.72
CA ASP A 55 2.65 17.24 -8.27
C ASP A 55 1.20 17.04 -7.79
N ASP A 56 0.22 17.59 -8.53
CA ASP A 56 -1.20 17.39 -8.25
C ASP A 56 -1.62 15.92 -8.43
N ALA A 57 -1.15 15.29 -9.50
CA ALA A 57 -1.40 13.87 -9.75
C ALA A 57 -0.75 13.01 -8.66
N LEU A 58 0.47 13.34 -8.23
CA LEU A 58 1.15 12.67 -7.11
C LEU A 58 0.35 12.83 -5.82
N CYS A 59 -0.13 14.03 -5.50
CA CYS A 59 -0.91 14.31 -4.30
C CYS A 59 -2.18 13.45 -4.25
N ILE A 60 -2.92 13.34 -5.36
CA ILE A 60 -4.11 12.50 -5.47
C ILE A 60 -3.78 11.01 -5.24
N ILE A 61 -2.72 10.52 -5.88
CA ILE A 61 -2.31 9.11 -5.77
C ILE A 61 -1.83 8.78 -4.35
N GLN A 62 -1.05 9.68 -3.73
CA GLN A 62 -0.54 9.51 -2.37
C GLN A 62 -1.67 9.52 -1.35
N GLY A 63 -2.65 10.42 -1.48
CA GLY A 63 -3.82 10.43 -0.59
C GLY A 63 -4.62 9.12 -0.62
N TYR A 64 -4.68 8.44 -1.78
CA TYR A 64 -5.31 7.11 -1.85
C TYR A 64 -4.49 6.04 -1.14
N ARG A 65 -3.16 6.08 -1.29
CA ARG A 65 -2.24 5.15 -0.62
C ARG A 65 -2.25 5.33 0.89
N GLU A 66 -2.18 6.55 1.39
CA GLU A 66 -2.24 6.83 2.84
C GLU A 66 -3.54 6.32 3.46
N GLY A 67 -4.66 6.44 2.74
CA GLY A 67 -5.96 5.92 3.18
C GLY A 67 -6.05 4.39 3.22
N ASP A 68 -5.45 3.68 2.25
CA ASP A 68 -5.54 2.21 2.14
C ASP A 68 -4.35 1.51 2.84
N TYR A 69 -3.24 2.22 3.07
CA TYR A 69 -1.98 1.72 3.66
C TYR A 69 -1.61 2.38 4.98
N GLN A 70 -2.57 2.90 5.72
CA GLN A 70 -2.32 3.61 6.99
C GLN A 70 -1.39 2.84 7.97
N ARG A 71 -1.39 1.50 7.93
CA ARG A 71 -0.46 0.65 8.72
C ARG A 71 0.96 0.49 8.11
N LEU A 72 1.10 0.63 6.80
CA LEU A 72 2.39 0.58 6.09
C LEU A 72 3.22 1.83 6.43
N ASP A 73 2.58 2.99 6.51
CA ASP A 73 3.25 4.25 6.84
C ASP A 73 3.87 4.23 8.23
N ASP A 74 3.18 3.67 9.24
CA ASP A 74 3.72 3.49 10.60
C ASP A 74 5.03 2.66 10.62
N ILE A 75 5.13 1.67 9.71
CA ILE A 75 6.32 0.80 9.59
C ILE A 75 7.45 1.50 8.86
N ILE A 76 7.13 2.25 7.79
CA ILE A 76 8.13 2.97 7.00
C ILE A 76 8.70 4.16 7.79
N GLN A 77 7.89 4.82 8.62
CA GLN A 77 8.28 5.96 9.46
C GLN A 77 9.04 5.54 10.73
N GLY A 78 9.16 4.24 11.02
CA GLY A 78 10.00 3.75 12.11
C GLY A 78 9.45 4.01 13.51
N GLU A 79 8.14 4.11 13.69
CA GLU A 79 7.50 4.05 15.03
C GLU A 79 7.09 2.61 15.36
N GLY A 80 8.04 1.68 15.21
CA GLY A 80 7.96 0.35 15.78
C GLY A 80 8.87 0.29 17.01
N SER A 81 8.39 0.76 18.16
CA SER A 81 9.08 0.61 19.45
C SER A 81 8.22 -0.16 20.45
#